data_AF-A0A427B3C4-F1
#
_entry.id   AF-A0A427B3C4-F1
#
_cell.length_a   1.000
_cell.length_b   1.000
_cell.length_c   1.000
_cell.angle_alpha   90.00
_cell.angle_beta   90.00
_cell.angle_gamma   90.00
#
_symmetry.space_group_name_H-M   'P 1'
#
loop_
_entity.id
_entity.type
_entity.pdbx_description
1 polymer ?
#
loop_
_entity_poly.entity_id
_entity_poly.type
_entity_poly.pdbx_seq_one_letter_code
_entity_poly.pdbx_strand_id
1 'polypeptide(L)'
;MLSGSVPWFTMMVVHKRSRLLQKVDDTLGVFHTHAVAGFLGGLTTGIFAEPHLSSLFEAVTNSRGLIYGSGVQVLKQVVGAMFIIGWNVVMTTLICVAIRYMMPLRMSEEQLAIGDDAVHGEEAYALWGDGEKYDSTKHGVHDDETMHHKVATGVTQDV
;
A
#
# COMPACT_ATOMS: atom_id res chain seq x y z
N MET A 1 -7.05 -9.36 15.14
CA MET A 1 -5.69 -9.80 14.74
C MET A 1 -5.58 -10.25 13.28
N LEU A 2 -6.64 -10.73 12.62
CA LEU A 2 -6.56 -11.19 11.21
C LEU A 2 -6.49 -10.08 10.15
N SER A 3 -7.04 -8.89 10.43
CA SER A 3 -7.17 -7.79 9.46
C SER A 3 -5.82 -7.33 8.87
N GLY A 4 -4.76 -7.27 9.68
CA GLY A 4 -3.42 -6.89 9.21
C GLY A 4 -2.61 -8.06 8.63
N SER A 5 -2.85 -9.28 9.11
CA SER A 5 -2.10 -10.47 8.68
C SER A 5 -2.39 -10.86 7.24
N VAL A 6 -3.62 -10.66 6.76
CA VAL A 6 -3.99 -11.01 5.37
C VAL A 6 -3.33 -10.08 4.34
N PRO A 7 -3.43 -8.75 4.44
CA PRO A 7 -2.69 -7.82 3.58
C PRO A 7 -1.18 -8.09 3.63
N TRP A 8 -0.61 -8.26 4.83
CA TRP A 8 0.80 -8.59 5.01
C TRP A 8 1.19 -9.88 4.28
N PHE A 9 0.41 -10.95 4.42
CA PHE A 9 0.68 -12.21 3.72
C PHE A 9 0.59 -12.04 2.20
N THR A 10 -0.43 -11.33 1.71
CA THR A 10 -0.59 -11.10 0.27
C THR A 10 0.58 -10.28 -0.30
N MET A 11 1.05 -9.28 0.43
CA MET A 11 2.17 -8.43 0.04
C MET A 11 3.52 -9.16 0.13
N MET A 12 3.77 -9.92 1.20
CA MET A 12 5.09 -10.51 1.43
C MET A 12 5.28 -11.87 0.73
N VAL A 13 4.21 -12.65 0.56
CA VAL A 13 4.27 -14.02 0.03
C VAL A 13 3.68 -14.10 -1.38
N VAL A 14 2.45 -13.63 -1.57
CA VAL A 14 1.74 -13.79 -2.85
C VAL A 14 2.35 -12.92 -3.94
N HIS A 15 2.70 -11.67 -3.62
CA HIS A 15 3.38 -10.77 -4.55
C HIS A 15 4.71 -11.37 -5.03
N LYS A 16 5.57 -11.85 -4.11
CA LYS A 16 6.88 -12.43 -4.45
C LYS A 16 6.79 -13.75 -5.23
N ARG A 17 5.71 -14.51 -5.06
CA ARG A 17 5.51 -15.79 -5.75
C ARG A 17 4.85 -15.62 -7.12
N SER A 18 4.09 -14.54 -7.34
CA SER A 18 3.35 -14.32 -8.58
C SER A 18 4.14 -13.49 -9.57
N ARG A 19 4.54 -14.10 -10.71
CA ARG A 19 5.20 -13.40 -11.82
C ARG A 19 4.37 -12.28 -12.42
N LEU A 20 3.05 -12.30 -12.24
CA LEU A 20 2.15 -11.24 -12.72
C LEU A 20 2.17 -10.04 -11.79
N LEU A 21 2.12 -10.26 -10.47
CA LEU A 21 2.14 -9.17 -9.49
C LEU A 21 3.49 -8.47 -9.44
N GLN A 22 4.59 -9.18 -9.68
CA GLN A 22 5.93 -8.57 -9.80
C GLN A 22 6.09 -7.64 -10.99
N LYS A 23 5.21 -7.73 -12.00
CA LYS A 23 5.22 -6.79 -13.14
C LYS A 23 4.40 -5.54 -12.88
N VAL A 24 3.62 -5.53 -11.79
CA VAL A 24 2.80 -4.39 -11.38
C VAL A 24 3.60 -3.58 -10.39
N ASP A 25 3.98 -2.37 -10.79
CA ASP A 25 4.71 -1.41 -9.95
C ASP A 25 3.74 -0.70 -8.99
N ASP A 26 3.39 -1.37 -7.89
CA ASP A 26 2.56 -0.83 -6.80
C ASP A 26 3.45 -0.35 -5.66
N THR A 27 4.04 0.84 -5.84
CA THR A 27 5.05 1.43 -4.95
C THR A 27 4.60 1.58 -3.50
N LEU A 28 3.32 1.88 -3.27
CA LEU A 28 2.74 2.08 -1.94
C LEU A 28 2.03 0.82 -1.39
N GLY A 29 2.00 -0.28 -2.14
CA GLY A 29 1.28 -1.50 -1.75
C GLY A 29 -0.24 -1.29 -1.60
N VAL A 30 -0.81 -0.34 -2.35
CA VAL A 30 -2.22 0.06 -2.25
C VAL A 30 -3.14 -1.09 -2.65
N PHE A 31 -2.76 -1.90 -3.64
CA PHE A 31 -3.56 -3.03 -4.07
C PHE A 31 -3.80 -4.03 -2.92
N HIS A 32 -2.75 -4.35 -2.18
CA HIS A 32 -2.83 -5.32 -1.09
C HIS A 32 -3.55 -4.77 0.14
N THR A 33 -3.28 -3.52 0.48
CA THR A 33 -3.80 -2.88 1.70
C THR A 33 -5.23 -2.34 1.54
N HIS A 34 -5.64 -2.00 0.32
CA HIS A 34 -6.96 -1.42 0.05
C HIS A 34 -7.86 -2.37 -0.74
N ALA A 35 -7.41 -2.88 -1.90
CA ALA A 35 -8.27 -3.71 -2.74
C ALA A 35 -8.54 -5.08 -2.12
N VAL A 36 -7.49 -5.79 -1.68
CA VAL A 36 -7.65 -7.11 -1.03
C VAL A 36 -8.33 -6.98 0.33
N ALA A 37 -7.89 -6.02 1.16
CA ALA A 37 -8.49 -5.80 2.47
C ALA A 37 -9.96 -5.36 2.37
N GLY A 38 -10.28 -4.47 1.43
CA GLY A 38 -11.63 -3.98 1.18
C GLY A 38 -12.56 -5.09 0.68
N PHE A 39 -12.10 -5.92 -0.26
CA PHE A 39 -12.87 -7.08 -0.73
C PHE A 39 -13.15 -8.07 0.41
N LEU A 40 -12.12 -8.39 1.21
CA LEU A 40 -12.29 -9.27 2.36
C LEU A 40 -13.24 -8.68 3.40
N GLY A 41 -13.13 -7.37 3.66
CA GLY A 41 -14.06 -6.64 4.54
C GLY A 41 -15.50 -6.76 4.05
N GLY A 42 -15.77 -6.47 2.79
CA GLY A 42 -17.10 -6.63 2.19
C GLY A 42 -17.61 -8.07 2.28
N LEU A 43 -16.75 -9.06 2.04
CA LEU A 43 -17.11 -10.47 2.19
C LEU A 43 -17.48 -10.82 3.64
N THR A 44 -16.70 -10.34 4.61
CA THR A 44 -17.01 -10.53 6.03
C THR A 44 -18.31 -9.84 6.44
N THR A 45 -18.62 -8.67 5.89
CA THR A 45 -19.94 -8.03 6.07
C THR A 45 -21.04 -8.92 5.51
N GLY A 46 -20.84 -9.52 4.34
CA GLY A 46 -21.76 -10.51 3.78
C GLY A 46 -22.05 -11.70 4.70
N ILE A 47 -21.04 -12.14 5.46
CA ILE A 47 -21.15 -13.29 6.36
C ILE A 47 -21.76 -12.90 7.71
N PHE A 48 -21.31 -11.80 8.30
CA PHE A 48 -21.54 -11.45 9.71
C PHE A 48 -22.53 -10.29 9.92
N ALA A 49 -23.19 -9.76 8.89
CA ALA A 49 -24.15 -8.66 9.03
C ALA A 49 -25.31 -9.02 9.99
N GLU A 50 -25.33 -8.39 11.17
CA GLU A 50 -26.32 -8.62 12.21
C GLU A 50 -27.66 -7.93 11.85
N PRO A 51 -28.79 -8.66 11.81
CA PRO A 51 -30.08 -8.12 11.38
C PRO A 51 -30.53 -6.87 12.15
N HIS A 52 -30.32 -6.84 13.47
CA HIS A 52 -30.74 -5.71 14.30
C HIS A 52 -29.92 -4.46 13.96
N LEU A 53 -28.59 -4.59 13.85
CA LEU A 53 -27.72 -3.48 13.50
C LEU A 53 -27.97 -2.99 12.07
N SER A 54 -28.12 -3.90 11.11
CA SER A 54 -28.46 -3.54 9.73
C SER A 54 -29.78 -2.78 9.66
N SER A 55 -30.81 -3.15 10.46
CA SER A 55 -32.09 -2.44 10.46
C SER A 55 -32.03 -1.00 11.01
N LEU A 56 -31.02 -0.66 11.80
CA LEU A 56 -30.83 0.68 12.37
C LEU A 56 -30.15 1.64 11.39
N PHE A 57 -29.27 1.11 10.51
CA PHE A 57 -28.39 1.93 9.67
C PHE A 57 -28.63 1.76 8.16
N GLU A 58 -29.19 0.63 7.72
CA GLU A 58 -29.42 0.36 6.30
C GLU A 58 -30.84 0.79 5.86
N ALA A 59 -30.92 1.45 4.71
CA ALA A 59 -32.20 1.74 4.06
C ALA A 59 -32.91 0.47 3.54
N VAL A 60 -32.17 -0.62 3.37
CA VAL A 60 -32.70 -1.91 2.89
C VAL A 60 -33.16 -2.73 4.08
N THR A 61 -34.47 -2.93 4.18
CA THR A 61 -35.06 -3.74 5.25
C THR A 61 -34.73 -5.23 5.08
N ASN A 62 -34.68 -5.97 6.19
CA ASN A 62 -34.39 -7.41 6.23
C ASN A 62 -33.00 -7.86 5.73
N SER A 63 -32.03 -6.95 5.67
CA SER A 63 -30.64 -7.29 5.41
C SER A 63 -30.08 -8.12 6.57
N ARG A 64 -29.48 -9.28 6.26
CA ARG A 64 -28.83 -10.16 7.24
C ARG A 64 -27.74 -10.99 6.58
N GLY A 65 -26.70 -11.29 7.34
CA GLY A 65 -25.55 -12.06 6.88
C GLY A 65 -25.82 -13.56 6.77
N LEU A 66 -24.85 -14.27 6.19
CA LEU A 66 -24.91 -15.72 5.98
C LEU A 66 -25.17 -16.50 7.28
N ILE A 67 -24.52 -16.12 8.38
CA ILE A 67 -24.67 -16.83 9.67
C ILE A 67 -26.07 -16.65 10.28
N TYR A 68 -26.80 -15.60 9.88
CA TYR A 68 -28.16 -15.30 10.31
C TYR A 68 -29.21 -15.85 9.34
N GLY A 69 -28.80 -16.75 8.44
CA GLY A 69 -29.71 -17.50 7.57
C GLY A 69 -29.97 -16.89 6.19
N SER A 70 -29.24 -15.86 5.77
CA SER A 70 -29.36 -15.30 4.41
C SER A 70 -28.01 -15.21 3.69
N GLY A 71 -27.83 -16.02 2.65
CA GLY A 71 -26.66 -15.93 1.77
C GLY A 71 -26.73 -14.79 0.76
N VAL A 72 -27.88 -14.11 0.64
CA VAL A 72 -28.09 -13.04 -0.35
C VAL A 72 -27.14 -11.86 -0.11
N GLN A 73 -26.79 -11.58 1.15
CA GLN A 73 -25.89 -10.47 1.48
C GLN A 73 -24.47 -10.71 0.97
N VAL A 74 -23.96 -11.95 1.02
CA VAL A 74 -22.66 -12.30 0.42
C VAL A 74 -22.66 -12.02 -1.08
N LEU A 75 -23.72 -12.45 -1.78
CA LEU A 75 -23.83 -12.22 -3.22
C LEU A 75 -23.86 -10.72 -3.56
N LYS A 76 -24.63 -9.92 -2.81
CA LYS A 76 -24.67 -8.45 -2.99
C LYS A 76 -23.29 -7.83 -2.84
N GLN A 77 -22.53 -8.22 -1.82
CA GLN A 77 -21.18 -7.70 -1.57
C GLN A 77 -20.21 -8.08 -2.69
N VAL A 78 -20.27 -9.33 -3.19
CA VAL A 78 -19.45 -9.79 -4.32
C VAL A 78 -19.80 -9.03 -5.60
N VAL A 79 -21.08 -8.91 -5.95
CA VAL A 79 -21.52 -8.20 -7.16
C VAL A 79 -21.14 -6.72 -7.08
N GLY A 80 -21.36 -6.07 -5.93
CA GLY A 80 -20.97 -4.68 -5.72
C GLY A 80 -19.46 -4.49 -5.84
N ALA A 81 -18.65 -5.37 -5.24
CA ALA A 81 -17.21 -5.31 -5.36
C ALA A 81 -16.73 -5.49 -6.81
N MET A 82 -17.29 -6.47 -7.54
CA MET A 82 -16.95 -6.69 -8.95
C MET A 82 -17.32 -5.49 -9.83
N PHE A 83 -18.46 -4.87 -9.56
CA PHE A 83 -18.86 -3.64 -10.24
C PHE A 83 -17.85 -2.50 -9.98
N ILE A 84 -17.49 -2.26 -8.71
CA ILE A 84 -16.52 -1.22 -8.34
C ILE A 84 -15.16 -1.48 -9.00
N ILE A 85 -14.67 -2.73 -8.97
CA ILE A 85 -13.41 -3.11 -9.61
C ILE A 85 -13.47 -2.84 -11.11
N GLY A 86 -14.50 -3.35 -11.80
CA GLY A 86 -14.65 -3.16 -13.24
C GLY A 86 -14.76 -1.69 -13.62
N TRP A 87 -15.57 -0.92 -12.87
CA TRP A 87 -15.74 0.50 -13.10
C TRP A 87 -14.43 1.29 -12.94
N ASN A 88 -13.67 1.04 -11.86
CA ASN A 88 -12.39 1.71 -11.64
C ASN A 88 -11.37 1.32 -12.70
N VAL A 89 -11.25 0.04 -13.06
CA VAL A 89 -10.34 -0.39 -14.12
C VAL A 89 -10.65 0.33 -15.43
N VAL A 90 -11.93 0.41 -15.83
CA VAL A 90 -12.34 1.06 -17.07
C VAL A 90 -12.10 2.57 -17.01
N MET A 91 -12.61 3.24 -15.98
CA MET A 91 -12.59 4.71 -15.90
C MET A 91 -11.20 5.26 -15.62
N THR A 92 -10.45 4.66 -14.70
CA THR A 92 -9.06 5.07 -14.44
C THR A 92 -8.21 4.88 -15.69
N THR A 93 -8.36 3.76 -16.40
CA THR A 93 -7.62 3.55 -17.66
C THR A 93 -7.99 4.59 -18.71
N LEU A 94 -9.29 4.89 -18.89
CA LEU A 94 -9.75 5.92 -19.82
C LEU A 94 -9.12 7.29 -19.50
N ILE A 95 -9.16 7.69 -18.23
CA ILE A 95 -8.60 8.98 -17.77
C ILE A 95 -7.09 9.03 -17.99
N CYS A 96 -6.36 7.98 -17.58
CA CYS A 96 -4.92 7.91 -17.79
C CYS A 96 -4.56 7.97 -19.28
N VAL A 97 -5.25 7.21 -20.14
CA VAL A 97 -5.04 7.26 -21.58
C VAL A 97 -5.37 8.63 -22.16
N ALA A 98 -6.43 9.29 -21.69
CA ALA A 98 -6.76 10.65 -22.11
C ALA A 98 -5.65 11.66 -21.75
N ILE A 99 -5.14 11.61 -20.51
CA ILE A 99 -4.05 12.48 -20.05
C ILE A 99 -2.75 12.19 -20.83
N ARG A 100 -2.49 10.92 -21.18
CA ARG A 100 -1.32 10.51 -21.95
C ARG A 100 -1.20 11.22 -23.30
N TYR A 101 -2.32 11.65 -23.90
CA TYR A 101 -2.28 12.42 -25.15
C TYR A 101 -1.80 13.86 -24.96
N MET A 102 -1.91 14.40 -23.75
CA MET A 102 -1.50 15.77 -23.40
C MET A 102 -0.08 15.80 -22.83
N MET A 103 0.27 14.84 -21.98
CA MET A 103 1.58 14.77 -21.32
C MET A 103 1.98 13.34 -20.92
N PRO A 104 3.28 13.04 -20.79
CA PRO A 104 3.73 11.75 -20.29
C PRO A 104 3.32 11.56 -18.82
N LEU A 105 2.68 10.42 -18.52
CA LEU A 105 2.27 10.06 -17.15
C LEU A 105 3.42 9.59 -16.25
N ARG A 106 4.50 9.10 -16.87
CA ARG A 106 5.69 8.60 -16.18
C ARG A 106 6.91 9.28 -16.77
N MET A 107 7.81 9.67 -15.89
CA MET A 107 9.11 10.20 -16.23
C MET A 107 9.96 9.16 -16.97
N SER A 108 10.97 9.60 -17.74
CA SER A 108 11.94 8.70 -18.37
C SER A 108 12.71 7.89 -17.32
N GLU A 109 13.15 6.67 -17.68
CA GLU A 109 13.87 5.79 -16.75
C GLU A 109 15.19 6.42 -16.22
N GLU A 110 15.84 7.27 -17.01
CA GLU A 110 17.05 7.99 -16.61
C GLU A 110 16.77 9.02 -15.52
N GLN A 111 15.76 9.86 -15.69
CA GLN A 111 15.39 10.84 -14.67
C GLN A 111 14.75 10.17 -13.44
N LEU A 112 14.05 9.03 -13.62
CA LEU A 112 13.47 8.25 -12.52
C LEU A 112 14.55 7.60 -11.63
N ALA A 113 15.74 7.34 -12.19
CA ALA A 113 16.90 6.87 -11.44
C ALA A 113 17.55 7.98 -10.58
N ILE A 114 17.50 9.23 -11.03
CA ILE A 114 17.97 10.41 -10.28
C ILE A 114 16.95 10.79 -9.20
N GLY A 115 15.66 10.68 -9.52
CA GLY A 115 14.57 10.94 -8.57
C GLY A 115 14.22 12.42 -8.46
N ASP A 116 13.99 12.90 -7.24
CA ASP A 116 13.44 14.23 -6.98
C ASP A 116 14.39 15.37 -7.42
N ASP A 117 15.70 15.14 -7.31
CA ASP A 117 16.74 16.07 -7.76
C ASP A 117 16.64 16.38 -9.27
N ALA A 118 16.23 15.41 -10.11
CA ALA A 118 16.07 15.64 -11.54
C ALA A 118 14.89 16.55 -11.91
N VAL A 119 13.91 16.74 -11.03
CA VAL A 119 12.73 17.56 -11.29
C VAL A 119 12.76 18.87 -10.51
N HIS A 120 13.08 18.78 -9.23
CA HIS A 120 12.97 19.89 -8.29
C HIS A 120 14.35 20.46 -7.91
N GLY A 121 15.45 19.79 -8.25
CA GLY A 121 16.82 20.22 -7.90
C GLY A 121 17.08 20.19 -6.39
N GLU A 122 16.29 19.40 -5.66
CA GLU A 122 16.38 19.26 -4.22
C GLU A 122 16.57 17.79 -3.81
N GLU A 123 17.42 17.60 -2.81
CA GLU A 123 17.59 16.33 -2.11
C GLU A 123 16.73 16.39 -0.84
N ALA A 124 15.74 15.50 -0.71
CA ALA A 124 14.86 15.46 0.47
C ALA A 124 15.64 15.30 1.79
N TYR A 125 16.84 14.72 1.74
CA TYR A 125 17.78 14.63 2.85
C TYR A 125 19.21 14.97 2.40
N ALA A 126 19.63 16.21 2.63
CA ALA A 126 21.02 16.64 2.44
C ALA A 126 21.94 16.13 3.57
N LEU A 127 22.05 14.79 3.74
CA LEU A 127 22.98 14.19 4.70
C LEU A 127 24.46 14.47 4.35
N TRP A 128 24.72 14.89 3.11
CA TRP A 128 26.07 15.13 2.56
C TRP A 128 26.15 16.36 1.63
N GLY A 129 25.09 17.17 1.54
CA GLY A 129 24.87 18.17 0.47
C GLY A 129 25.75 19.43 0.51
N ASP A 130 26.47 19.68 1.61
CA ASP A 130 27.28 20.90 1.75
C ASP A 130 28.79 20.61 1.68
N GLY A 131 29.20 19.38 1.34
CA GLY A 131 30.61 18.97 1.36
C GLY A 131 31.23 18.85 2.77
N GLU A 132 30.49 19.19 3.83
CA GLU A 132 30.81 18.78 5.19
C GLU A 132 30.47 17.29 5.32
N LYS A 133 31.49 16.43 5.40
CA LYS A 133 31.29 15.07 5.91
C LYS A 133 30.51 15.18 7.22
N TYR A 134 29.47 14.37 7.42
CA TYR A 134 28.79 14.27 8.70
C TYR A 134 29.83 13.96 9.79
N ASP A 135 30.20 14.98 10.56
CA ASP A 135 31.19 14.88 11.62
C ASP A 135 30.45 14.55 12.92
N SER A 136 30.42 13.27 13.26
CA SER A 136 29.84 12.78 14.52
C SER A 136 30.49 13.40 15.76
N THR A 137 31.65 14.04 15.65
CA THR A 137 32.30 14.75 16.77
C THR A 137 31.75 16.15 17.03
N LYS A 138 31.02 16.75 16.08
CA LYS A 138 30.47 18.12 16.20
C LYS A 138 29.17 18.20 17.02
N HIS A 139 28.44 17.08 17.13
CA HIS A 139 27.16 16.99 17.86
C HIS A 139 27.09 15.86 18.90
N GLY A 140 28.21 15.25 19.24
CA GLY A 140 28.27 14.18 20.23
C GLY A 140 28.97 14.61 21.51
N VAL A 141 28.29 15.35 22.41
CA VAL A 141 28.42 15.17 23.87
C VAL A 141 27.15 15.73 24.54
N HIS A 142 26.16 14.88 24.79
CA HIS A 142 25.53 14.92 26.10
C HIS A 142 25.86 13.57 26.72
N ASP A 143 26.80 13.59 27.66
CA ASP A 143 27.17 12.43 28.45
C ASP A 143 25.93 11.90 29.16
N ASP A 144 25.44 10.74 28.74
CA ASP A 144 24.70 9.87 29.63
C ASP A 144 25.46 8.55 29.67
N GLU A 145 26.22 8.39 30.76
CA GLU A 145 27.00 7.20 31.06
C GLU A 145 26.07 5.99 31.24
N THR A 146 25.75 5.28 30.16
CA THR A 146 25.38 3.86 30.26
C THR A 146 26.08 3.04 29.19
N MET A 147 27.20 2.47 29.62
CA MET A 147 27.99 1.50 28.89
C MET A 147 27.14 0.34 28.35
N HIS A 148 27.16 0.12 27.04
CA HIS A 148 27.14 -1.24 26.48
C HIS A 148 27.95 -1.31 25.18
N HIS A 149 29.20 -1.71 25.38
CA HIS A 149 30.16 -2.11 24.36
C HIS A 149 29.58 -3.24 23.50
N LYS A 150 29.28 -2.99 22.23
CA LYS A 150 29.28 -4.03 21.18
C LYS A 150 29.74 -3.43 19.86
N VAL A 151 31.03 -3.60 19.60
CA VAL A 151 31.67 -3.41 18.31
C VAL A 151 31.08 -4.44 17.34
N ALA A 152 30.44 -3.98 16.27
CA ALA A 152 30.13 -4.81 15.11
C ALA A 152 31.09 -4.44 13.98
N THR A 153 32.16 -5.22 13.87
CA THR A 153 33.12 -5.26 12.77
C THR A 153 32.57 -6.11 11.62
N GLY A 154 32.71 -5.63 10.38
CA GLY A 154 32.38 -6.39 9.16
C GLY A 154 31.99 -5.48 7.99
N VAL A 155 32.90 -4.68 7.43
CA VAL A 155 33.68 -4.96 6.19
C VAL A 155 32.95 -4.52 4.91
N THR A 156 33.51 -3.47 4.32
CA THR A 156 33.36 -2.97 2.95
C THR A 156 33.97 -3.92 1.90
N GLN A 157 33.58 -3.69 0.63
CA GLN A 157 34.14 -4.19 -0.65
C GLN A 157 33.45 -5.49 -1.13
N ASP A 158 32.90 -5.55 -2.35
CA ASP A 158 33.62 -5.36 -3.62
C ASP A 158 32.73 -4.86 -4.78
N VAL A 159 33.34 -3.98 -5.58
CA VAL A 159 33.27 -3.75 -7.06
C VAL A 159 31.93 -3.88 -7.79
#